data_AF-A0A1A8CMP5-F1
#
_entry.id   AF-A0A1A8CMP5-F1
#
_cell.length_a   1.000
_cell.length_b   1.000
_cell.length_c   1.000
_cell.angle_alpha   90.00
_cell.angle_beta   90.00
_cell.angle_gamma   90.00
#
_symmetry.space_group_name_H-M   'P 1'
#
loop_
_entity.id
_entity.type
_entity.pdbx_description
1 polymer ?
#
loop_
_entity_poly.entity_id
_entity_poly.type
_entity_poly.pdbx_seq_one_letter_code
_entity_poly.pdbx_strand_id
1 'polypeptide(L)'
;EMVQNHMTYSLQDVGGDANWQLVIEEGEMKVYRREVEENGIVLDPLKATHAVKGVTGHEVCHYFWDTDFRMDWETTIENYNVVETLSDNAIIVYQTHKRVWPASQRDVLYLSAIRKLLATNENDPDTWLVCNFSVDHDGAPPTNRCVRAKINVAMICQTLVSPPEGDKEI
;
A
#
# COMPACT_ATOMS: atom_id res chain seq x y z
N GLU A 1 4.57 -15.16 0.24
CA GLU A 1 3.13 -15.40 0.52
C GLU A 1 2.29 -14.12 0.38
N MET A 2 2.53 -13.07 1.18
CA MET A 2 1.75 -11.83 1.15
C MET A 2 1.53 -11.22 -0.24
N VAL A 3 2.60 -11.13 -1.05
CA VAL A 3 2.53 -10.64 -2.44
C VAL A 3 1.56 -11.47 -3.28
N GLN A 4 1.60 -12.81 -3.17
CA GLN A 4 0.72 -13.69 -3.94
C GLN A 4 -0.74 -13.52 -3.51
N ASN A 5 -1.00 -13.41 -2.20
CA ASN A 5 -2.35 -13.16 -1.69
C ASN A 5 -2.93 -11.85 -2.25
N HIS A 6 -2.15 -10.77 -2.29
CA HIS A 6 -2.59 -9.52 -2.91
C HIS A 6 -2.89 -9.67 -4.39
N MET A 7 -2.05 -10.39 -5.14
CA MET A 7 -2.29 -10.61 -6.57
C MET A 7 -3.55 -11.44 -6.82
N THR A 8 -3.84 -12.44 -5.99
CA THR A 8 -5.03 -13.29 -6.14
C THR A 8 -6.33 -12.57 -5.79
N TYR A 9 -6.32 -11.76 -4.73
CA TYR A 9 -7.56 -11.25 -4.12
C TYR A 9 -7.74 -9.74 -4.27
N SER A 10 -6.68 -8.94 -4.22
CA SER A 10 -6.81 -7.46 -4.17
C SER A 10 -7.11 -6.82 -5.53
N LEU A 11 -6.82 -7.51 -6.64
CA LEU A 11 -7.10 -7.02 -8.00
C LEU A 11 -8.56 -7.24 -8.47
N GLN A 12 -9.33 -8.09 -7.79
CA GLN A 12 -10.70 -8.42 -8.19
C GLN A 12 -11.60 -7.18 -8.18
N ASP A 13 -12.38 -6.94 -9.23
CA ASP A 13 -13.29 -5.79 -9.27
C ASP A 13 -14.31 -5.85 -8.11
N VAL A 14 -14.55 -4.70 -7.48
CA VAL A 14 -15.50 -4.54 -6.36
C VAL A 14 -16.67 -3.63 -6.71
N GLY A 15 -16.69 -3.00 -7.89
CA GLY A 15 -17.75 -2.09 -8.28
C GLY A 15 -19.14 -2.73 -8.37
N GLY A 16 -19.19 -4.06 -8.61
CA GLY A 16 -20.42 -4.85 -8.61
C GLY A 16 -20.66 -5.69 -7.35
N ASP A 17 -19.75 -5.64 -6.36
CA ASP A 17 -19.87 -6.44 -5.14
C ASP A 17 -20.67 -5.67 -4.08
N ALA A 18 -21.88 -6.13 -3.80
CA ALA A 18 -22.79 -5.52 -2.82
C ALA A 18 -22.22 -5.45 -1.39
N ASN A 19 -21.16 -6.20 -1.09
CA ASN A 19 -20.48 -6.13 0.21
C ASN A 19 -19.52 -4.95 0.33
N TRP A 20 -19.20 -4.26 -0.77
CA TRP A 20 -18.36 -3.08 -0.78
C TRP A 20 -19.18 -1.81 -0.97
N GLN A 21 -18.97 -0.84 -0.09
CA GLN A 21 -19.62 0.46 -0.14
C GLN A 21 -18.67 1.47 -0.80
N LEU A 22 -19.09 2.09 -1.90
CA LEU A 22 -18.39 3.25 -2.46
C LEU A 22 -18.59 4.44 -1.53
N VAL A 23 -17.51 4.93 -0.92
CA VAL A 23 -17.54 6.02 0.06
C VAL A 23 -17.09 7.36 -0.52
N ILE A 24 -16.18 7.35 -1.50
CA ILE A 24 -15.66 8.56 -2.18
C ILE A 24 -15.49 8.24 -3.66
N GLU A 25 -15.90 9.17 -4.53
CA GLU A 25 -15.59 9.18 -5.96
C GLU A 25 -15.21 10.59 -6.40
N GLU A 26 -13.97 10.75 -6.88
CA GLU A 26 -13.42 12.02 -7.37
C GLU A 26 -12.67 11.78 -8.69
N GLY A 27 -13.33 12.08 -9.81
CA GLY A 27 -12.79 11.77 -11.14
C GLY A 27 -12.57 10.27 -11.31
N GLU A 28 -11.32 9.88 -11.57
CA GLU A 28 -10.93 8.47 -11.70
C GLU A 28 -10.67 7.79 -10.34
N MET A 29 -10.67 8.54 -9.22
CA MET A 29 -10.43 7.97 -7.89
C MET A 29 -11.73 7.42 -7.33
N LYS A 30 -11.72 6.15 -6.91
CA LYS A 30 -12.84 5.51 -6.23
C LYS A 30 -12.35 4.83 -4.96
N VAL A 31 -12.96 5.13 -3.82
CA VAL A 31 -12.62 4.53 -2.53
C VAL A 31 -13.80 3.73 -2.02
N TYR A 32 -13.54 2.48 -1.70
CA TYR A 32 -14.51 1.50 -1.22
C TYR A 32 -14.13 1.03 0.18
N ARG A 33 -15.16 0.75 0.98
CA ARG A 33 -15.03 0.22 2.34
C ARG A 33 -15.99 -0.94 2.54
N ARG A 34 -15.58 -1.94 3.32
CA ARG A 34 -16.50 -2.92 3.90
C ARG A 34 -16.52 -2.74 5.42
N GLU A 35 -17.70 -2.68 6.02
CA GLU A 35 -17.82 -2.57 7.48
C GLU A 35 -17.57 -3.93 8.13
N VAL A 36 -16.55 -4.01 8.97
CA VAL A 36 -16.16 -5.23 9.69
C VAL A 36 -15.75 -4.85 11.11
N GLU A 37 -16.32 -5.52 12.09
CA GLU A 37 -15.98 -5.34 13.49
C GLU A 37 -15.68 -6.71 14.12
N GLU A 38 -14.55 -6.82 14.81
CA GLU A 38 -14.18 -8.01 15.58
C GLU A 38 -13.87 -7.59 17.03
N ASN A 39 -14.58 -8.19 17.99
CA ASN A 39 -14.41 -7.91 19.42
C ASN A 39 -14.52 -6.41 19.79
N GLY A 40 -15.40 -5.65 19.14
CA GLY A 40 -15.52 -4.21 19.39
C GLY A 40 -14.49 -3.35 18.65
N ILE A 41 -13.61 -3.96 17.85
CA ILE A 41 -12.56 -3.28 17.10
C ILE A 41 -12.94 -3.23 15.63
N VAL A 42 -12.99 -2.01 15.09
CA VAL A 42 -13.24 -1.76 13.66
C VAL A 42 -12.03 -2.22 12.84
N LEU A 43 -12.29 -3.10 11.88
CA LEU A 43 -11.29 -3.71 10.97
C LEU A 43 -11.63 -3.47 9.50
N ASP A 44 -12.45 -2.45 9.22
CA ASP A 44 -12.99 -2.13 7.91
C ASP A 44 -11.93 -2.27 6.79
N PRO A 45 -12.07 -3.26 5.89
CA PRO A 45 -11.22 -3.34 4.71
C PRO A 45 -11.45 -2.13 3.81
N LEU A 46 -10.35 -1.49 3.42
CA LEU A 46 -10.32 -0.36 2.49
C LEU A 46 -9.71 -0.81 1.17
N LYS A 47 -10.34 -0.40 0.07
CA LYS A 47 -9.83 -0.60 -1.29
C LYS A 47 -10.06 0.66 -2.09
N ALA A 48 -9.04 1.13 -2.80
CA ALA A 48 -9.19 2.24 -3.72
C ALA A 48 -8.68 1.86 -5.11
N THR A 49 -9.27 2.44 -6.14
CA THR A 49 -8.78 2.39 -7.51
C THR A 49 -8.56 3.81 -8.02
N HIS A 50 -7.55 3.98 -8.85
CA HIS A 50 -7.26 5.26 -9.49
C HIS A 50 -6.54 5.06 -10.83
N ALA A 51 -6.73 5.99 -11.76
CA ALA A 51 -6.01 6.05 -13.03
C ALA A 51 -5.26 7.38 -13.13
N VAL A 52 -3.92 7.32 -13.06
CA VAL A 52 -3.04 8.50 -13.01
C VAL A 52 -2.29 8.62 -14.34
N LYS A 53 -2.49 9.73 -15.06
CA LYS A 53 -1.84 9.98 -16.35
C LYS A 53 -0.42 10.50 -16.17
N GLY A 54 0.48 10.10 -17.06
CA GLY A 54 1.83 10.66 -17.16
C GLY A 54 2.87 10.05 -16.23
N VAL A 55 2.53 8.95 -15.54
CA VAL A 55 3.46 8.19 -14.68
C VAL A 55 3.31 6.70 -14.92
N THR A 56 4.36 5.95 -14.66
CA THR A 56 4.40 4.49 -14.71
C THR A 56 4.14 3.90 -13.33
N GLY A 57 3.73 2.63 -13.29
CA GLY A 57 3.58 1.88 -12.05
C GLY A 57 4.89 1.69 -11.29
N HIS A 58 6.03 1.66 -12.01
CA HIS A 58 7.35 1.63 -11.38
C HIS A 58 7.60 2.91 -10.59
N GLU A 59 7.38 4.07 -11.21
CA GLU A 59 7.58 5.38 -10.56
C GLU A 59 6.67 5.54 -9.33
N VAL A 60 5.38 5.20 -9.45
CA VAL A 60 4.44 5.26 -8.33
C VAL A 60 4.89 4.37 -7.17
N CYS A 61 5.25 3.12 -7.45
CA CYS A 61 5.73 2.20 -6.42
C CYS A 61 7.07 2.65 -5.82
N HIS A 62 7.96 3.23 -6.61
CA HIS A 62 9.23 3.78 -6.12
C HIS A 62 8.99 4.90 -5.11
N TYR A 63 8.24 5.94 -5.47
CA TYR A 63 7.96 7.07 -4.56
C TYR A 63 7.15 6.68 -3.31
N PHE A 64 6.34 5.63 -3.39
CA PHE A 64 5.61 5.10 -2.24
C PHE A 64 6.49 4.28 -1.27
N TRP A 65 7.44 3.52 -1.81
CA TRP A 65 8.34 2.65 -1.04
C TRP A 65 9.53 3.41 -0.45
N ASP A 66 10.13 4.30 -1.24
CA ASP A 66 11.37 4.98 -0.89
C ASP A 66 11.18 5.94 0.29
N THR A 67 12.02 5.76 1.30
CA THR A 67 11.93 6.47 2.58
C THR A 67 12.39 7.92 2.48
N ASP A 68 13.23 8.23 1.50
CA ASP A 68 13.80 9.57 1.32
C ASP A 68 12.71 10.59 0.91
N PHE A 69 11.67 10.13 0.21
CA PHE A 69 10.54 10.96 -0.21
C PHE A 69 9.34 10.90 0.76
N ARG A 70 9.40 10.08 1.82
CA ARG A 70 8.24 9.81 2.67
C ARG A 70 7.63 11.09 3.25
N MET A 71 8.47 12.00 3.73
CA MET A 71 8.02 13.23 4.40
C MET A 71 7.46 14.29 3.43
N ASP A 72 7.65 14.12 2.12
CA ASP A 72 7.13 15.06 1.12
C ASP A 72 5.63 14.90 0.89
N TRP A 73 5.09 13.68 1.11
CA TRP A 73 3.70 13.35 0.83
C TRP A 73 2.92 12.78 2.02
N GLU A 74 3.59 12.16 3.00
CA GLU A 74 2.89 11.55 4.15
C GLU A 74 2.52 12.60 5.20
N THR A 75 1.24 12.64 5.56
CA THR A 75 0.70 13.68 6.45
C THR A 75 0.26 13.15 7.80
N THR A 76 0.22 11.83 7.99
CA THR A 76 -0.33 11.18 9.19
C THR A 76 0.72 10.71 10.19
N ILE A 77 2.01 10.68 9.80
CA ILE A 77 3.10 10.24 10.66
C ILE A 77 3.62 11.36 11.57
N GLU A 78 4.09 10.99 12.75
CA GLU A 78 4.76 11.87 13.71
C GLU A 78 6.26 11.55 13.82
N ASN A 79 6.62 10.26 13.78
CA ASN A 79 8.01 9.80 13.75
C ASN A 79 8.12 8.55 12.87
N TYR A 80 9.28 8.39 12.22
CA TYR A 80 9.55 7.34 11.24
C TYR A 80 11.03 6.92 11.30
N ASN A 81 11.30 5.62 11.34
CA ASN A 81 12.65 5.08 11.37
C ASN A 81 12.76 3.71 10.66
N VAL A 82 13.78 3.54 9.83
CA VAL A 82 14.18 2.23 9.30
C VAL A 82 14.88 1.43 10.41
N VAL A 83 14.27 0.32 10.80
CA VAL A 83 14.76 -0.56 11.87
C VAL A 83 15.81 -1.54 11.34
N GLU A 84 15.59 -2.09 10.14
CA GLU A 84 16.48 -3.05 9.50
C GLU A 84 16.38 -2.92 7.98
N THR A 85 17.51 -3.08 7.28
CA THR A 85 17.55 -3.24 5.82
C THR A 85 17.80 -4.70 5.50
N LEU A 86 16.83 -5.36 4.89
CA LEU A 86 16.90 -6.80 4.57
C LEU A 86 17.55 -7.02 3.19
N SER A 87 17.28 -6.10 2.25
CA SER A 87 17.82 -6.07 0.89
C SER A 87 17.57 -4.71 0.25
N ASP A 88 18.10 -4.49 -0.95
CA ASP A 88 17.89 -3.26 -1.75
C ASP A 88 16.42 -2.96 -2.07
N ASN A 89 15.51 -3.91 -1.83
CA ASN A 89 14.07 -3.79 -2.11
C ASN A 89 13.19 -4.21 -0.93
N ALA A 90 13.76 -4.37 0.27
CA ALA A 90 13.01 -4.73 1.46
C ALA A 90 13.64 -4.16 2.74
N ILE A 91 12.83 -3.47 3.52
CA ILE A 91 13.21 -2.84 4.79
C ILE A 91 12.15 -3.13 5.86
N ILE A 92 12.55 -3.09 7.13
CA ILE A 92 11.63 -3.07 8.28
C ILE A 92 11.58 -1.65 8.80
N VAL A 93 10.36 -1.14 9.01
CA VAL A 93 10.09 0.24 9.37
C VAL A 93 9.26 0.27 10.65
N TYR A 94 9.66 1.15 11.56
CA TYR A 94 8.86 1.56 12.70
C TYR A 94 8.38 2.99 12.49
N GLN A 95 7.08 3.23 12.69
CA GLN A 95 6.54 4.60 12.68
C GLN A 95 5.47 4.80 13.73
N THR A 96 5.29 6.06 14.13
CA THR A 96 4.20 6.51 15.00
C THR A 96 3.29 7.44 14.21
N HIS A 97 1.97 7.31 14.42
CA HIS A 97 0.98 8.16 13.77
C HIS A 97 0.55 9.30 14.69
N LYS A 98 0.16 10.44 14.11
CA LYS A 98 -0.51 11.52 14.83
C LYS A 98 -1.73 10.98 15.57
N ARG A 99 -1.92 11.44 16.80
CA ARG A 99 -3.01 10.96 17.66
C ARG A 99 -4.38 11.39 17.11
N VAL A 100 -5.28 10.43 16.95
CA VAL A 100 -6.71 10.67 16.71
C VAL A 100 -7.45 10.60 18.04
N TRP A 101 -7.89 11.75 18.54
CA TRP A 101 -8.65 11.84 19.79
C TRP A 101 -10.04 11.18 19.64
N PRO A 102 -10.58 10.47 20.65
CA PRO A 102 -10.09 10.35 22.04
C PRO A 102 -9.07 9.24 22.28
N ALA A 103 -8.83 8.38 21.29
CA ALA A 103 -8.09 7.15 21.50
C ALA A 103 -6.58 7.38 21.70
N SER A 104 -5.89 6.35 22.23
CA SER A 104 -4.44 6.37 22.43
C SER A 104 -3.69 6.50 21.10
N GLN A 105 -2.47 7.01 21.12
CA GLN A 105 -1.63 7.05 19.92
C GLN A 105 -1.32 5.64 19.39
N ARG A 106 -1.13 5.49 18.07
CA ARG A 106 -0.76 4.22 17.44
C ARG A 106 0.66 4.27 16.91
N ASP A 107 1.36 3.16 17.11
CA ASP A 107 2.59 2.84 16.40
C ASP A 107 2.36 1.62 15.51
N VAL A 108 3.20 1.46 14.49
CA VAL A 108 3.20 0.29 13.61
C VAL A 108 4.63 -0.09 13.27
N LEU A 109 4.87 -1.40 13.27
CA LEU A 109 6.11 -2.02 12.85
C LEU A 109 5.78 -2.94 11.68
N TYR A 110 6.42 -2.74 10.54
CA TYR A 110 6.09 -3.46 9.31
C TYR A 110 7.29 -3.66 8.40
N LEU A 111 7.26 -4.75 7.64
CA LEU A 111 8.16 -4.97 6.51
C LEU A 111 7.56 -4.27 5.29
N SER A 112 8.36 -3.43 4.63
CA SER A 112 8.03 -2.77 3.38
C SER A 112 8.88 -3.34 2.25
N ALA A 113 8.24 -3.93 1.25
CA ALA A 113 8.94 -4.53 0.11
C ALA A 113 8.35 -4.11 -1.22
N ILE A 114 9.20 -3.67 -2.14
CA ILE A 114 8.86 -3.40 -3.53
C ILE A 114 9.21 -4.61 -4.42
N ARG A 115 8.32 -4.94 -5.36
CA ARG A 115 8.46 -6.07 -6.28
C ARG A 115 7.93 -5.71 -7.67
N LYS A 116 8.63 -6.20 -8.69
CA LYS A 116 8.11 -6.32 -10.05
C LYS A 116 7.63 -7.75 -10.26
N LEU A 117 6.42 -7.91 -10.79
CA LEU A 117 5.84 -9.18 -11.18
C LEU A 117 5.66 -9.16 -12.69
N LEU A 118 6.27 -10.16 -13.34
CA LEU A 118 6.18 -10.30 -14.78
C LEU A 118 4.82 -10.89 -15.14
N ALA A 119 4.22 -10.35 -16.19
CA ALA A 119 3.01 -10.93 -16.77
C ALA A 119 3.27 -12.38 -17.23
N THR A 120 2.29 -13.26 -17.02
CA THR A 120 2.34 -14.65 -17.51
C THR A 120 1.88 -14.78 -18.96
N ASN A 121 1.26 -13.73 -19.50
CA ASN A 121 0.74 -13.65 -20.86
C ASN A 121 1.23 -12.35 -21.50
N GLU A 122 1.58 -12.37 -22.80
CA GLU A 122 2.06 -11.19 -23.54
C GLU A 122 1.02 -10.06 -23.62
N ASN A 123 -0.27 -10.38 -23.43
CA ASN A 123 -1.35 -9.39 -23.45
C ASN A 123 -1.54 -8.65 -22.11
N ASP A 124 -0.97 -9.16 -21.01
CA ASP A 124 -1.15 -8.57 -19.69
C ASP A 124 0.04 -7.65 -19.35
N PRO A 125 -0.18 -6.50 -18.70
CA PRO A 125 0.91 -5.64 -18.29
C PRO A 125 1.66 -6.23 -17.08
N ASP A 126 2.98 -6.03 -17.06
CA ASP A 126 3.78 -6.21 -15.85
C ASP A 126 3.18 -5.40 -14.69
N THR A 127 3.26 -5.95 -13.48
CA THR A 127 2.71 -5.32 -12.27
C THR A 127 3.82 -4.93 -11.33
N TRP A 128 3.82 -3.67 -10.88
CA TRP A 128 4.63 -3.21 -9.76
C TRP A 128 3.80 -3.22 -8.49
N LEU A 129 4.41 -3.66 -7.38
CA LEU A 129 3.72 -3.80 -6.12
C LEU A 129 4.64 -3.41 -4.96
N VAL A 130 4.10 -2.63 -4.03
CA VAL A 130 4.70 -2.41 -2.71
C VAL A 130 3.79 -3.02 -1.66
N CYS A 131 4.33 -3.90 -0.81
CA CYS A 131 3.60 -4.53 0.28
C CYS A 131 4.17 -4.08 1.62
N ASN A 132 3.31 -3.53 2.48
CA ASN A 132 3.61 -3.13 3.84
C ASN A 132 2.77 -3.99 4.79
N PHE A 133 3.40 -4.94 5.47
CA PHE A 133 2.69 -5.84 6.39
C PHE A 133 3.41 -5.94 7.73
N SER A 134 2.64 -6.01 8.81
CA SER A 134 3.20 -6.03 10.15
C SER A 134 4.04 -7.27 10.42
N VAL A 135 5.17 -7.07 11.09
CA VAL A 135 6.10 -8.11 11.54
C VAL A 135 6.53 -7.83 12.98
N ASP A 136 7.05 -8.84 13.66
CA ASP A 136 7.71 -8.67 14.95
C ASP A 136 9.23 -8.48 14.74
N HIS A 137 9.86 -7.66 15.58
CA HIS A 137 11.30 -7.43 15.54
C HIS A 137 11.80 -6.93 16.91
N ASP A 138 12.92 -7.48 17.39
CA ASP A 138 13.47 -7.16 18.72
C ASP A 138 13.95 -5.71 18.86
N GLY A 139 14.26 -5.05 17.73
CA GLY A 139 14.61 -3.63 17.67
C GLY A 139 13.44 -2.66 17.88
N ALA A 140 12.19 -3.13 17.95
CA ALA A 140 11.01 -2.28 18.15
C ALA A 140 9.88 -2.99 18.95
N PRO A 141 10.17 -3.43 20.19
CA PRO A 141 9.18 -4.10 21.03
C PRO A 141 8.01 -3.17 21.37
N PRO A 142 6.81 -3.70 21.67
CA PRO A 142 5.68 -2.89 22.11
C PRO A 142 6.02 -2.08 23.37
N THR A 143 5.53 -0.83 23.42
CA THR A 143 5.71 0.06 24.58
C THR A 143 4.36 0.47 25.16
N ASN A 144 4.34 1.06 26.36
CA ASN A 144 3.14 1.60 26.97
C ASN A 144 2.72 2.99 26.44
N ARG A 145 3.51 3.58 25.53
CA ARG A 145 3.25 4.92 24.97
C ARG A 145 2.24 4.90 23.83
N CYS A 146 2.24 3.81 23.04
CA CYS A 146 1.39 3.63 21.87
C CYS A 146 0.69 2.27 21.92
N VAL A 147 -0.46 2.18 21.27
CA VAL A 147 -1.11 0.90 20.96
C VAL A 147 -0.56 0.40 19.62
N ARG A 148 0.00 -0.81 19.59
CA ARG A 148 0.54 -1.43 18.36
C ARG A 148 -0.57 -1.79 17.40
N ALA A 149 -0.68 -1.05 16.30
CA ALA A 149 -1.53 -1.41 15.18
C ALA A 149 -0.88 -2.53 14.36
N LYS A 150 -1.72 -3.34 13.69
CA LYS A 150 -1.29 -4.28 12.67
C LYS A 150 -1.87 -3.86 11.33
N ILE A 151 -1.07 -3.93 10.28
CA ILE A 151 -1.45 -3.54 8.93
C ILE A 151 -1.12 -4.64 7.92
N ASN A 152 -1.87 -4.63 6.83
CA ASN A 152 -1.53 -5.31 5.59
C ASN A 152 -1.99 -4.43 4.42
N VAL A 153 -1.06 -3.72 3.82
CA VAL A 153 -1.31 -2.70 2.79
C VAL A 153 -0.55 -3.07 1.53
N ALA A 154 -1.19 -2.91 0.37
CA ALA A 154 -0.54 -3.03 -0.92
C ALA A 154 -0.87 -1.84 -1.82
N MET A 155 0.17 -1.24 -2.40
CA MET A 155 0.07 -0.41 -3.59
C MET A 155 0.34 -1.31 -4.79
N ILE A 156 -0.60 -1.41 -5.73
CA ILE A 156 -0.51 -2.31 -6.89
C ILE A 156 -0.75 -1.48 -8.15
N CYS A 157 0.22 -1.48 -9.06
CA CYS A 157 0.20 -0.62 -10.23
C CYS A 157 0.46 -1.41 -11.51
N GLN A 158 -0.42 -1.22 -12.49
CA GLN A 158 -0.27 -1.68 -13.86
C GLN A 158 -0.14 -0.46 -14.77
N THR A 159 0.77 -0.52 -15.74
CA THR A 159 1.02 0.61 -16.65
C THR A 159 0.44 0.29 -18.02
N LEU A 160 -0.46 1.14 -18.50
CA LEU A 160 -1.01 1.06 -19.84
C LEU A 160 -0.36 2.11 -20.71
N VAL A 161 0.33 1.67 -21.76
CA VAL A 161 0.98 2.56 -22.73
C VAL A 161 0.29 2.43 -24.08
N SER A 162 0.00 3.55 -24.73
CA SER A 162 -0.33 3.54 -26.15
C SER A 162 0.96 3.29 -26.93
N PRO A 163 1.01 2.29 -27.82
CA PRO A 163 2.18 2.07 -28.67
C PRO A 163 2.53 3.35 -29.44
N PRO A 164 3.83 3.66 -29.64
CA PRO A 164 4.22 4.80 -30.45
C PRO A 164 3.67 4.66 -31.88
N GLU A 165 3.19 5.77 -32.45
CA GLU A 165 2.72 5.79 -33.84
C GLU A 165 3.91 5.74 -34.81
N GLY A 166 4.06 4.60 -35.50
CA GLY A 166 5.08 4.37 -36.52
C GLY A 166 6.46 4.05 -35.94
N ASP A 167 7.34 3.44 -36.75
CA ASP A 167 8.72 3.02 -36.45
C ASP A 167 9.66 4.18 -36.05
N LYS A 168 9.29 4.97 -35.05
CA LYS A 168 10.17 5.94 -34.42
C LYS A 168 10.75 5.27 -33.18
N GLU A 169 12.05 5.02 -33.25
CA GLU A 169 12.84 4.59 -32.09
C GLU A 169 12.61 5.56 -30.93
N ILE A 170 12.41 4.98 -29.75
CA ILE A 170 12.28 5.68 -28.46
C ILE A 170 13.68 6.08 -27.99
#